data_AF-A0A151RNR5-F1
#
_entry.id   AF-A0A151RNR5-F1
#
_cell.length_a   1.000
_cell.length_b   1.000
_cell.length_c   1.000
_cell.angle_alpha   90.00
_cell.angle_beta   90.00
_cell.angle_gamma   90.00
#
_symmetry.space_group_name_H-M   'P 1'
#
loop_
_entity.id
_entity.type
_entity.pdbx_description
1 polymer ?
#
loop_
_entity_poly.entity_id
_entity_poly.type
_entity_poly.pdbx_seq_one_letter_code
_entity_poly.pdbx_strand_id
1 'polypeptide(L)' 'MHSPRKRHLDAINQILHYLKSTPGKGLQFRKNEHRSVECFADADWAGSVEDSKSTP' A
#
# COMPACT_ATOMS: atom_id res chain seq x y z
N MET A 1 11.92 -0.14 21.52
CA MET A 1 11.77 0.53 20.21
C MET A 1 11.47 -0.51 19.14
N HIS A 2 10.22 -0.60 18.66
CA HIS A 2 9.90 -1.39 17.48
C HIS A 2 10.49 -0.69 16.25
N SER A 3 11.46 -1.31 15.59
CA SER A 3 12.03 -0.76 14.35
C SER A 3 11.00 -0.93 13.23
N PRO A 4 10.30 0.14 12.80
CA PRO A 4 9.20 0.01 11.85
C PRO A 4 9.69 -0.58 10.52
N ARG A 5 10.96 -0.32 10.19
CA ARG A 5 11.62 -0.74 8.94
C ARG A 5 11.55 -2.23 8.69
N LYS A 6 11.63 -3.09 9.71
CA LYS A 6 11.65 -4.55 9.49
C LYS A 6 10.33 -5.04 8.90
N ARG A 7 9.19 -4.66 9.49
CA ARG A 7 7.86 -5.08 9.02
C ARG A 7 7.57 -4.58 7.60
N HIS A 8 8.02 -3.37 7.28
CA HIS A 8 7.86 -2.82 5.93
C HIS A 8 8.72 -3.58 4.91
N LEU A 9 9.98 -3.88 5.23
CA LEU A 9 10.85 -4.66 4.36
C LEU A 9 10.31 -6.07 4.13
N ASP A 10 9.81 -6.73 5.18
CA ASP A 10 9.20 -8.05 5.09
C ASP A 10 7.98 -8.02 4.16
N ALA A 11 7.12 -7.00 4.26
CA ALA A 11 5.98 -6.81 3.37
C ALA A 11 6.39 -6.58 1.91
N ILE A 12 7.40 -5.73 1.66
CA ILE A 12 7.93 -5.48 0.32
C ILE A 12 8.46 -6.77 -0.30
N ASN A 13 9.25 -7.54 0.46
CA ASN A 13 9.78 -8.82 -0.02
C ASN A 13 8.66 -9.79 -0.39
N GLN A 14 7.58 -9.84 0.40
CA GLN A 14 6.43 -10.67 0.11
C GLN A 14 5.72 -10.24 -1.18
N ILE A 15 5.51 -8.94 -1.40
CA ILE A 15 4.91 -8.40 -2.62
C ILE A 15 5.78 -8.75 -3.84
N LEU A 16 7.08 -8.52 -3.77
CA LEU A 16 8.01 -8.83 -4.87
C LEU A 16 8.02 -10.32 -5.21
N HIS A 17 7.98 -11.18 -4.20
CA HIS A 17 7.94 -12.63 -4.41
C HIS A 17 6.65 -13.08 -5.10
N TYR A 18 5.50 -12.49 -4.73
CA TYR A 18 4.23 -12.73 -5.42
C TYR A 18 4.30 -12.31 -6.89
N LEU A 19 4.69 -11.06 -7.16
CA LEU A 19 4.76 -10.52 -8.52
C LEU A 19 5.65 -11.36 -9.45
N LYS A 20 6.81 -11.83 -8.95
CA LYS A 20 7.73 -12.68 -9.72
C LYS A 20 7.18 -14.07 -9.98
N SER A 21 6.50 -14.67 -9.01
CA SER A 21 6.05 -16.06 -9.09
C SER A 21 4.71 -16.23 -9.81
N THR A 22 3.91 -15.17 -9.94
CA THR A 22 2.57 -15.24 -10.52
C THR A 22 2.30 -14.20 -11.61
N PRO A 23 3.06 -14.20 -12.72
CA PRO A 23 2.78 -13.33 -13.85
C PRO A 23 1.38 -13.62 -14.43
N GLY A 24 0.57 -12.58 -14.62
CA GLY A 24 -0.78 -12.67 -15.16
C GLY A 24 -1.87 -13.12 -14.17
N LYS A 25 -1.53 -13.39 -12.89
CA LYS A 25 -2.55 -13.66 -11.86
C LYS A 25 -2.86 -12.37 -11.09
N GLY A 26 -4.15 -12.01 -11.06
CA GLY A 26 -4.65 -10.91 -10.23
C GLY A 26 -4.70 -11.28 -8.74
N LEU A 27 -5.11 -10.34 -7.89
CA LEU A 27 -5.35 -10.59 -6.47
C LEU A 27 -6.63 -11.42 -6.29
N GLN A 28 -6.50 -12.59 -5.68
CA GLN A 28 -7.64 -13.47 -5.38
C GLN A 28 -8.06 -13.29 -3.93
N PHE A 29 -9.23 -12.69 -3.72
CA PHE A 29 -9.84 -12.57 -2.41
C PHE A 29 -10.79 -13.75 -2.17
N ARG A 30 -10.64 -14.42 -1.03
CA ARG A 30 -11.64 -15.39 -0.59
C ARG A 30 -12.87 -14.65 -0.09
N LYS A 31 -14.06 -15.22 -0.33
CA LYS A 31 -15.30 -14.73 0.24
C LYS A 31 -15.17 -14.76 1.77
N ASN A 32 -15.31 -13.59 2.41
CA ASN A 32 -15.35 -13.45 3.86
C ASN A 32 -16.81 -13.21 4.29
N GLU A 33 -17.20 -13.70 5.47
CA GLU A 33 -18.50 -13.42 6.08
C GLU A 33 -18.59 -11.96 6.56
N HIS A 34 -17.45 -11.33 6.83
CA HIS A 34 -17.34 -9.93 7.19
C HIS A 34 -17.63 -9.05 5.97
N ARG A 35 -18.74 -8.32 6.00
CA ARG A 35 -19.21 -7.41 4.93
C ARG A 35 -18.75 -5.96 5.11
N SER A 36 -17.77 -5.70 5.98
CA SER A 36 -17.22 -4.35 6.13
C SER A 36 -16.34 -4.03 4.93
N VAL A 37 -16.47 -2.81 4.42
CA VAL A 37 -15.59 -2.26 3.40
C VAL A 37 -14.65 -1.31 4.12
N GLU A 38 -13.35 -1.60 4.06
CA GLU A 38 -12.31 -0.68 4.51
C GLU A 38 -11.71 0.01 3.29
N CYS A 39 -11.76 1.34 3.29
CA CYS A 39 -11.19 2.17 2.24
C CYS A 39 -9.86 2.74 2.73
N PHE A 40 -8.80 2.53 1.96
CA PHE A 40 -7.50 3.16 2.18
C PHE A 40 -7.29 4.18 1.05
N ALA A 41 -7.02 5.43 1.42
CA ALA A 41 -6.64 6.49 0.49
C ALA A 41 -5.15 6.78 0.67
N ASP A 42 -4.44 6.97 -0.43
CA ASP A 42 -3.06 7.44 -0.38
C ASP A 42 -3.02 8.89 0.09
N ALA A 43 -1.96 9.27 0.80
CA ALA A 43 -1.75 10.64 1.27
C ALA A 43 -1.11 11.53 0.19
N ASP A 44 -1.03 11.02 -1.04
CA ASP A 44 -0.54 11.74 -2.21
C ASP A 44 -1.42 12.98 -2.44
N TRP A 45 -0.88 14.10 -1.94
CA TRP A 45 -1.48 15.40 -1.75
C TRP A 45 -1.66 16.16 -3.07
N ALA A 46 -2.22 15.51 -4.09
CA ALA A 46 -2.38 16.10 -5.41
C ALA A 46 -3.58 17.08 -5.47
N GLY A 47 -3.55 18.16 -4.67
CA GLY A 47 -4.56 19.21 -4.77
C GLY A 47 -4.68 20.29 -3.70
N SER A 48 -3.76 20.44 -2.72
CA SER A 48 -3.82 21.61 -1.83
C SER A 48 -3.08 22.79 -2.45
N VAL A 49 -3.84 23.80 -2.89
CA VAL A 49 -3.33 25.11 -3.31
C VAL A 49 -2.64 25.84 -2.14
N GLU A 50 -2.95 25.48 -0.90
CA GLU A 50 -2.45 26.14 0.30
C GLU A 50 -1.04 25.67 0.72
N ASP A 51 -0.63 24.46 0.33
CA ASP A 51 0.63 23.85 0.77
C ASP A 51 1.74 23.84 -0.29
N SER A 52 1.49 24.36 -1.50
CA SER A 52 2.53 24.56 -2.51
C SER A 52 3.42 25.75 -2.15
N LYS A 53 4.36 25.55 -1.23
CA LYS A 53 5.45 26.50 -1.00
C LYS A 53 6.49 26.34 -2.10
N SER A 54 6.54 27.30 -3.03
CA SER A 54 7.72 27.51 -3.87
C SER A 54 8.88 27.92 -2.95
N THR A 55 9.86 27.05 -2.80
CA THR A 55 11.16 27.43 -2.23
C THR A 55 11.95 28.25 -3.25
N PRO A 56 12.58 29.36 -2.84
CA PRO A 56 13.47 30.15 -3.71
C PRO A 56 14.71 29.36 -4.13
#